data_AF-A0A929QKH4-F1
#
_entry.id   AF-A0A929QKH4-F1
#
_cell.length_a   1.000
_cell.length_b   1.000
_cell.length_c   1.000
_cell.angle_alpha   90.00
_cell.angle_beta   90.00
_cell.angle_gamma   90.00
#
_symmetry.space_group_name_H-M   'P 1'
#
loop_
_entity.id
_entity.type
_entity.pdbx_description
1 polymer ?
#
loop_
_entity_poly.entity_id
_entity_poly.type
_entity_poly.pdbx_seq_one_letter_code
_entity_poly.pdbx_strand_id
1 'polypeptide(L)' 'MSQAPNRLKPFFENLEFEQNDGKMILNFGPQHPSAHGQLKLVLELDGEKVVRAMPEVGFMHRGVEKMAENMTYQ' A
#
# COMPACT_ATOMS: atom_id res chain seq x y z
N MET A 1 -6.50 9.33 -27.56
CA MET A 1 -6.95 10.51 -26.78
C MET A 1 -6.25 10.44 -25.43
N SER A 2 -5.17 11.20 -25.25
CA SER A 2 -4.34 11.19 -24.04
C SER A 2 -5.03 11.98 -22.92
N GLN A 3 -5.49 11.29 -21.88
CA GLN A 3 -6.13 11.94 -20.74
C GLN A 3 -5.06 12.61 -19.87
N ALA A 4 -5.16 13.94 -19.71
CA ALA A 4 -4.27 14.70 -18.84
C ALA A 4 -4.40 14.22 -17.38
N PRO A 5 -3.29 14.02 -16.64
CA PRO A 5 -3.36 13.52 -15.28
C PRO A 5 -3.95 14.60 -14.36
N ASN A 6 -5.16 14.34 -13.85
CA ASN A 6 -5.79 15.18 -12.85
C ASN A 6 -5.08 15.02 -11.50
N ARG A 7 -4.91 16.11 -10.75
CA ARG A 7 -4.18 16.21 -9.46
C ARG A 7 -4.77 15.34 -8.32
N LEU A 8 -5.91 14.71 -8.58
CA LEU A 8 -6.66 13.85 -7.65
C LEU A 8 -6.59 12.37 -8.01
N LYS A 9 -5.67 11.93 -8.88
CA LYS A 9 -5.37 10.50 -8.95
C LYS A 9 -4.84 10.07 -7.57
N PRO A 10 -5.49 9.14 -6.87
CA PRO A 10 -4.92 8.57 -5.67
C PRO A 10 -3.51 8.06 -6.02
N PHE A 11 -2.53 8.28 -5.14
CA PHE A 11 -1.11 7.92 -5.41
C PHE A 11 -0.94 6.46 -5.89
N PHE A 12 -1.90 5.60 -5.55
CA PHE A 12 -1.97 4.18 -5.87
C PHE A 12 -2.46 3.86 -7.31
N GLU A 13 -3.19 4.75 -7.99
CA GLU A 13 -3.55 4.58 -9.42
C GLU A 13 -2.43 5.06 -10.37
N ASN A 14 -1.40 5.74 -9.85
CA ASN A 14 -0.24 6.17 -10.63
C ASN A 14 0.89 5.12 -10.63
N LEU A 15 0.60 3.91 -10.16
CA LEU A 15 1.46 2.76 -10.39
C LEU A 15 1.20 2.21 -11.78
N GLU A 16 1.62 2.99 -12.78
CA GLU A 16 1.94 2.44 -14.09
C GLU A 16 3.19 1.57 -13.90
N PHE A 17 2.97 0.33 -13.46
CA PHE A 17 3.98 -0.69 -13.54
C PHE A 17 4.18 -0.96 -15.03
N GLU A 18 5.26 -0.43 -15.62
CA GLU A 18 5.67 -0.86 -16.95
C GLU A 18 5.78 -2.38 -16.91
N GLN A 19 4.90 -3.06 -17.67
CA GLN A 19 4.93 -4.50 -17.83
C GLN A 19 6.19 -4.86 -18.62
N ASN A 20 7.32 -4.87 -17.92
CA ASN A 20 8.59 -5.34 -18.43
C ASN A 20 8.60 -6.86 -18.37
N ASP A 21 9.02 -7.47 -19.48
CA ASP A 21 8.99 -8.90 -19.80
C ASP A 21 9.36 -9.81 -18.61
N GLY A 22 8.34 -10.36 -17.93
CA GLY A 22 8.50 -11.42 -16.91
C GLY A 22 8.21 -11.03 -15.46
N LYS A 23 7.89 -9.76 -15.15
CA LYS A 23 7.57 -9.36 -13.78
C LYS A 23 6.10 -9.57 -13.41
N MET A 24 5.87 -10.13 -12.23
CA MET A 24 4.53 -10.42 -11.69
C MET A 24 4.17 -9.48 -10.54
N ILE A 25 2.94 -8.99 -10.53
CA ILE A 25 2.39 -8.25 -9.38
C ILE A 25 1.57 -9.18 -8.51
N LEU A 26 1.91 -9.26 -7.22
CA LEU A 26 1.23 -10.08 -6.23
C LEU A 26 0.68 -9.21 -5.09
N ASN A 27 -0.62 -9.29 -4.87
CA ASN A 27 -1.26 -8.70 -3.70
C ASN A 27 -1.18 -9.66 -2.51
N PHE A 28 -0.37 -9.32 -1.53
CA PHE A 28 -0.28 -10.01 -0.25
C PHE A 28 -1.17 -9.29 0.76
N GLY A 29 -2.35 -9.86 0.99
CA GLY A 29 -3.45 -9.15 1.67
C GLY A 29 -3.42 -9.21 3.21
N PRO A 30 -4.28 -8.39 3.85
CA PRO A 30 -4.37 -8.25 5.31
C PRO A 30 -5.01 -9.44 6.01
N GLN A 31 -5.66 -10.33 5.25
CA GLN A 31 -6.22 -11.59 5.73
C GLN A 31 -5.27 -12.78 5.57
N HIS A 32 -4.07 -12.55 5.00
CA HIS A 32 -3.10 -13.62 4.87
C HIS A 32 -2.61 -14.05 6.28
N PRO A 33 -2.64 -15.34 6.64
CA PRO A 33 -2.28 -15.80 7.99
C PRO A 33 -0.88 -15.37 8.45
N SER A 34 0.05 -15.20 7.50
CA SER A 34 1.42 -14.74 7.75
C SER A 34 1.56 -13.21 7.87
N ALA A 35 0.50 -12.44 7.64
CA ALA A 35 0.49 -11.01 7.93
C ALA A 35 0.13 -10.81 9.41
N HIS A 36 1.11 -10.43 10.24
CA HIS A 36 0.85 -10.05 11.62
C HIS A 36 0.05 -8.73 11.65
N GLY A 37 -1.25 -8.81 11.93
CA GLY A 37 -2.16 -7.67 11.93
C GLY A 37 -2.73 -7.38 10.54
N GLN A 38 -3.33 -6.20 10.35
CA GLN A 38 -3.91 -5.80 9.06
C GLN A 38 -2.87 -5.10 8.19
N LEU A 39 -2.03 -5.89 7.52
CA LEU A 39 -1.01 -5.41 6.60
C LEU A 39 -1.31 -5.90 5.18
N LYS A 40 -1.42 -4.97 4.23
CA LYS A 40 -1.48 -5.28 2.80
C LYS A 40 -0.19 -4.85 2.13
N LEU A 41 0.43 -5.74 1.37
CA LEU A 41 1.60 -5.45 0.55
C LEU A 41 1.27 -5.71 -0.92
N VAL A 42 1.60 -4.76 -1.78
CA VAL A 42 1.66 -4.99 -3.23
C VAL A 42 3.11 -5.30 -3.57
N LEU A 43 3.38 -6.51 -4.04
CA LEU A 43 4.71 -7.00 -4.34
C LEU A 43 4.92 -7.06 -5.87
N GLU A 44 6.07 -6.58 -6.32
CA GLU A 44 6.58 -6.80 -7.67
C GLU A 44 7.64 -7.91 -7.59
N LEU A 45 7.39 -8.99 -8.31
CA LEU A 45 8.19 -10.20 -8.30
C LEU A 45 8.85 -10.40 -9.67
N ASP A 46 10.10 -10.82 -9.65
CA ASP A 46 10.81 -11.39 -10.80
C ASP A 46 11.09 -12.86 -10.47
N GLY A 47 10.22 -13.75 -10.96
CA GLY A 47 10.14 -15.13 -10.49
C GLY A 47 9.84 -15.22 -8.99
N GLU A 48 10.78 -15.78 -8.23
CA GLU A 48 10.70 -15.92 -6.76
C GLU A 48 11.30 -14.73 -5.99
N LYS A 49 11.95 -13.79 -6.70
CA LYS A 49 12.64 -12.66 -6.07
C LYS A 49 11.72 -11.44 -5.97
N VAL A 50 11.61 -10.86 -4.78
CA VAL A 50 10.94 -9.57 -4.58
C VAL A 50 11.83 -8.45 -5.12
N VAL A 51 11.37 -7.75 -6.14
CA VAL A 51 12.04 -6.59 -6.73
C VAL A 51 11.57 -5.30 -6.06
N ARG A 52 10.28 -5.22 -5.73
CA ARG A 52 9.70 -4.08 -5.03
C ARG A 52 8.58 -4.53 -4.10
N ALA A 53 8.46 -3.87 -2.96
CA ALA A 53 7.36 -4.06 -2.03
C ALA A 53 6.74 -2.70 -1.69
N MET A 54 5.42 -2.63 -1.74
CA MET A 54 4.66 -1.43 -1.43
C MET A 54 3.67 -1.73 -0.32
N PRO A 55 3.96 -1.30 0.92
CA PRO A 55 3.03 -1.48 2.02
C PRO A 55 1.88 -0.48 1.94
N GLU A 56 0.65 -0.99 2.00
CA GLU A 56 -0.52 -0.19 2.33
C GLU A 56 -0.68 -0.15 3.85
N VAL A 57 -0.54 1.05 4.41
CA VAL A 57 -0.64 1.33 5.83
C VAL A 57 -1.95 2.05 6.16
N GLY A 58 -2.30 2.09 7.45
CA GLY A 58 -3.47 2.85 7.92
C GLY A 58 -4.69 2.00 8.29
N PHE A 59 -4.69 0.69 8.02
CA PHE A 59 -5.78 -0.21 8.41
C PHE A 59 -6.08 -0.22 9.92
N MET A 60 -5.07 0.06 10.74
CA MET A 60 -5.19 0.15 12.20
C MET A 60 -5.05 1.59 12.72
N HIS A 61 -5.05 2.59 11.84
CA HIS A 61 -4.95 3.98 12.26
C HIS A 61 -6.25 4.40 12.96
N ARG A 62 -6.17 4.71 14.26
CA ARG A 62 -7.31 5.03 15.12
C ARG A 62 -7.38 6.51 15.52
N GLY A 63 -6.49 7.35 14.96
CA GLY A 63 -6.44 8.78 15.33
C GLY A 63 -6.04 9.04 16.78
N VAL A 64 -5.17 8.20 17.36
CA VAL A 64 -4.74 8.32 18.77
C VAL A 64 -4.17 9.70 19.09
N GLU A 65 -3.41 10.26 18.16
CA GLU A 65 -2.87 11.62 18.26
C GLU A 65 -3.99 12.65 18.44
N LYS A 66 -5.07 12.55 17.65
CA LYS A 66 -6.22 13.44 17.75
C LYS A 66 -6.99 13.25 19.04
N MET A 67 -7.13 12.01 19.51
CA MET A 67 -7.76 11.73 20.81
C MET A 67 -6.94 12.32 21.96
N ALA A 68 -5.61 12.27 21.87
CA ALA A 68 -4.72 12.81 22.88
C ALA A 68 -4.80 14.33 23.03
N GLU A 69 -5.15 15.08 21.97
CA GLU A 69 -5.39 16.53 22.08
C GLU A 69 -6.51 16.89 23.08
N ASN A 70 -7.48 15.98 23.28
CA ASN A 70 -8.60 16.17 24.20
C ASN A 70 -8.36 15.54 25.58
N MET A 71 -7.16 15.00 25.84
CA MET A 71 -6.80 14.37 27.11
C MET A 71 -5.77 15.21 27.86
N THR A 72 -5.87 15.26 29.19
CA THR A 72 -4.83 15.85 30.05
C THR A 72 -3.72 14.84 30.31
N TYR A 73 -2.48 15.32 30.38
CA TYR A 73 -1.36 14.52 30.86
C TYR A 73 -1.59 14.13 32.33
N GLN A 74 -1.33 12.87 32.66
CA GLN A 74 -1.37 12.33 34.03
C GLN A 74 0.04 12.04 34.54
#